data_AF-A0A960B8G0-F1
#
_entry.id   AF-A0A960B8G0-F1
#
_cell.length_a   1.000
_cell.length_b   1.000
_cell.length_c   1.000
_cell.angle_alpha   90.00
_cell.angle_beta   90.00
_cell.angle_gamma   90.00
#
_symmetry.space_group_name_H-M   'P 1'
#
loop_
_entity.id
_entity.type
_entity.pdbx_description
1 polymer ?
#
loop_
_entity_poly.entity_id
_entity_poly.type
_entity_poly.pdbx_seq_one_letter_code
_entity_poly.pdbx_strand_id
1 'polypeptide(L)'
;MSARWQAALGQALTGVELPLPEPGAPDPAALVADLAAHGWPGDRIAGHARAEAAAERPWPHPVPAELRAGCGAAQFAAALTRVREALGLSTLETLPPSPPRRLTADEVRLLREVPPHHVG
;
A
#
# COMPACT_ATOMS: atom_id res chain seq x y z
N MET A 1 12.84 22.90 -1.43
CA MET A 1 12.66 21.93 -0.33
C MET A 1 13.29 20.62 -0.79
N SER A 2 14.15 20.00 0.01
CA SER A 2 14.72 18.68 -0.30
C SER A 2 13.64 17.60 -0.18
N ALA A 3 13.67 16.59 -1.04
CA ALA A 3 12.74 15.47 -0.99
C ALA A 3 12.97 14.65 0.28
N ARG A 4 11.90 14.40 1.05
CA ARG A 4 11.93 13.62 2.30
C ARG A 4 11.60 12.16 2.05
N TRP A 5 12.46 11.51 1.27
CA TRP A 5 12.25 10.14 0.76
C TRP A 5 12.07 9.12 1.89
N GLN A 6 12.94 9.16 2.89
CA GLN A 6 12.93 8.16 3.96
C GLN A 6 11.71 8.32 4.86
N ALA A 7 11.39 9.56 5.26
CA ALA A 7 10.18 9.86 6.03
C ALA A 7 8.91 9.48 5.26
N ALA A 8 8.82 9.78 3.96
CA ALA A 8 7.67 9.41 3.13
C ALA A 8 7.49 7.89 3.02
N LEU A 9 8.58 7.14 2.79
CA LEU A 9 8.54 5.67 2.73
C LEU A 9 8.24 5.05 4.10
N GLY A 10 8.83 5.57 5.18
CA GLY A 10 8.56 5.16 6.55
C GLY A 10 7.09 5.38 6.96
N GLN A 11 6.53 6.55 6.63
CA GLN A 11 5.12 6.87 6.83
C GLN A 11 4.23 5.87 6.07
N ALA A 12 4.54 5.55 4.82
CA ALA A 12 3.77 4.59 4.04
C ALA A 12 3.75 3.19 4.67
N LEU A 13 4.86 2.75 5.26
CA LEU A 13 4.98 1.39 5.82
C LEU A 13 4.39 1.27 7.22
N THR A 14 4.51 2.32 8.03
CA THR A 14 4.19 2.28 9.48
C THR A 14 2.93 3.06 9.83
N GLY A 15 2.52 4.02 9.01
CA GLY A 15 1.43 4.96 9.28
C GLY A 15 1.81 6.10 10.24
N VAL A 16 3.07 6.16 10.68
CA VAL A 16 3.58 7.20 11.61
C VAL A 16 4.83 7.88 11.05
N GLU A 17 5.00 9.16 11.37
CA GLU A 17 6.18 9.90 10.92
C GLU A 17 7.33 9.59 11.87
N LEU A 18 8.39 8.99 11.33
CA LEU A 18 9.60 8.66 12.06
C LEU A 18 10.70 9.68 11.73
N PRO A 19 11.55 10.07 12.70
CA PRO A 19 12.65 10.98 12.46
C PRO A 19 13.81 10.27 11.76
N LEU A 20 13.63 9.95 10.47
CA LEU A 20 14.59 9.20 9.66
C LEU A 20 15.63 10.12 8.99
N PRO A 21 16.87 9.64 8.77
CA PRO A 21 17.87 10.37 8.00
C PRO A 21 17.42 10.61 6.55
N GLU A 22 17.72 11.79 6.00
CA GLU A 22 17.31 12.18 4.64
C GLU A 22 18.52 12.43 3.74
N PRO A 23 19.05 11.40 3.07
CA PRO A 23 20.20 11.54 2.17
C PRO A 23 19.85 12.22 0.83
N GLY A 24 18.59 12.60 0.62
CA GLY A 24 18.10 13.28 -0.60
C GLY A 24 17.71 12.34 -1.75
N ALA A 25 17.96 11.04 -1.61
CA ALA A 25 17.53 9.98 -2.52
C ALA A 25 17.00 8.77 -1.73
N PRO A 26 16.14 7.91 -2.31
CA PRO A 26 15.67 6.72 -1.62
C PRO A 26 16.80 5.68 -1.52
N ASP A 27 17.09 5.22 -0.29
CA ASP A 27 17.98 4.10 -0.01
C ASP A 27 17.19 3.00 0.73
N PRO A 28 16.72 1.97 0.01
CA PRO A 28 15.91 0.91 0.62
C PRO A 28 16.62 0.12 1.72
N ALA A 29 17.92 -0.13 1.58
CA ALA A 29 18.66 -0.95 2.52
C ALA A 29 18.91 -0.18 3.82
N ALA A 30 19.32 1.08 3.72
CA ALA A 30 19.47 1.96 4.88
C ALA A 30 18.12 2.16 5.59
N LEU A 31 17.04 2.39 4.83
CA LEU A 31 15.70 2.55 5.40
C LEU A 31 15.26 1.34 6.23
N VAL A 32 15.50 0.10 5.77
CA VAL A 32 15.16 -1.10 6.54
C VAL A 32 15.89 -1.14 7.89
N ALA A 33 17.18 -0.79 7.89
CA ALA A 33 17.97 -0.72 9.12
C ALA A 33 17.47 0.40 10.05
N ASP A 34 17.19 1.58 9.50
CA ASP A 34 16.70 2.73 10.26
C ASP A 34 15.30 2.44 10.87
N LEU A 35 14.40 1.81 10.12
CA LEU A 35 13.09 1.37 10.62
C LEU A 35 13.24 0.39 11.78
N ALA A 36 14.12 -0.60 11.66
CA ALA A 36 14.39 -1.54 12.74
C ALA A 36 14.94 -0.85 13.99
N ALA A 37 15.86 0.11 13.83
CA ALA A 37 16.38 0.92 14.94
C ALA A 37 15.28 1.76 15.62
N HIS A 38 14.25 2.17 14.88
CA HIS A 38 13.07 2.85 15.41
C HIS A 38 11.97 1.90 15.92
N GLY A 39 12.28 0.61 16.13
CA GLY A 39 11.34 -0.36 16.68
C GLY A 39 10.33 -0.92 15.67
N TRP A 40 10.58 -0.72 14.38
CA TRP A 40 9.82 -1.28 13.25
C TRP A 40 10.66 -2.31 12.47
N PRO A 41 11.02 -3.46 13.07
CA PRO A 41 11.63 -4.55 12.32
C PRO A 41 10.65 -5.14 11.30
N GLY A 42 11.17 -5.86 10.30
CA GLY A 42 10.36 -6.42 9.21
C GLY A 42 9.15 -7.23 9.67
N ASP A 43 9.30 -8.10 10.67
CA ASP A 43 8.19 -8.90 11.21
C ASP A 43 7.06 -8.06 11.80
N ARG A 44 7.40 -6.93 12.44
CA ARG A 44 6.41 -5.99 12.97
C ARG A 44 5.68 -5.27 11.85
N ILE A 45 6.39 -4.85 10.81
CA ILE A 45 5.79 -4.22 9.62
C ILE A 45 4.86 -5.21 8.91
N ALA A 46 5.27 -6.47 8.78
CA ALA A 46 4.44 -7.54 8.22
C ALA A 46 3.18 -7.78 9.06
N GLY A 47 3.31 -7.81 10.39
CA GLY A 47 2.18 -7.93 11.32
C GLY A 47 1.22 -6.75 11.19
N HIS A 48 1.75 -5.53 11.09
CA HIS A 48 0.97 -4.31 10.88
C HIS A 48 0.19 -4.34 9.57
N ALA A 49 0.85 -4.67 8.46
CA ALA A 49 0.21 -4.81 7.14
C ALA A 49 -0.97 -5.79 7.18
N ARG A 50 -0.80 -6.95 7.84
CA ARG A 50 -1.87 -7.94 8.01
C ARG A 50 -3.01 -7.41 8.89
N ALA A 51 -2.70 -6.65 9.94
CA ALA A 51 -3.69 -6.05 10.83
C ALA A 51 -4.52 -4.97 10.11
N GLU A 52 -3.89 -4.13 9.29
CA GLU A 52 -4.59 -3.14 8.46
C GLU A 52 -5.52 -3.82 7.44
N ALA A 53 -5.03 -4.87 6.76
CA ALA A 53 -5.85 -5.65 5.84
C ALA A 53 -7.05 -6.33 6.54
N ALA A 54 -6.84 -6.92 7.71
CA ALA A 54 -7.92 -7.52 8.51
C ALA A 54 -8.95 -6.49 9.00
N ALA A 55 -8.55 -5.23 9.13
CA ALA A 55 -9.42 -4.12 9.50
C ALA A 55 -10.00 -3.36 8.30
N GLU A 56 -9.83 -3.89 7.07
CA GLU A 56 -10.28 -3.26 5.82
C GLU A 56 -9.75 -1.84 5.61
N ARG A 57 -8.55 -1.55 6.15
CA ARG A 57 -7.86 -0.27 5.98
C ARG A 57 -6.76 -0.38 4.93
N PRO A 58 -6.47 0.73 4.21
CA PRO A 58 -5.45 0.71 3.18
C PRO A 58 -4.05 0.53 3.78
N TRP A 59 -3.28 -0.39 3.21
CA TRP A 59 -1.84 -0.50 3.42
C TRP A 59 -1.17 -0.83 2.08
N PRO A 60 -0.08 -0.16 1.68
CA PRO A 60 0.64 0.90 2.39
C PRO A 60 -0.19 2.17 2.66
N HIS A 61 0.14 2.88 3.74
CA HIS A 61 -0.58 4.06 4.22
C HIS A 61 -0.48 5.24 3.24
N PRO A 62 -1.53 6.06 3.12
CA PRO A 62 -1.45 7.32 2.39
C PRO A 62 -0.42 8.25 3.02
N VAL A 63 0.45 8.84 2.21
CA VAL A 63 1.49 9.76 2.66
C VAL A 63 1.03 11.20 2.45
N PRO A 64 1.11 12.07 3.48
CA PRO A 64 0.82 13.50 3.37
C PRO A 64 1.59 14.18 2.24
N ALA A 65 0.97 15.19 1.62
CA ALA A 65 1.52 15.88 0.46
C ALA A 65 2.86 16.57 0.79
N GLU A 66 3.02 17.02 2.03
CA GLU A 66 4.20 17.70 2.55
C GLU A 66 5.42 16.77 2.57
N LEU A 67 5.22 15.50 2.93
CA LEU A 67 6.28 14.49 2.91
C LEU A 67 6.58 14.01 1.48
N ARG A 68 5.56 13.97 0.61
CA ARG A 68 5.73 13.64 -0.80
C ARG A 68 6.34 14.76 -1.63
N ALA A 69 6.44 15.98 -1.10
CA ALA A 69 7.01 17.12 -1.83
C ALA A 69 8.44 16.80 -2.28
N GLY A 70 8.69 16.91 -3.58
CA GLY A 70 9.98 16.55 -4.20
C GLY A 70 10.17 15.06 -4.52
N CYS A 71 9.27 14.17 -4.10
CA CYS A 71 9.27 12.76 -4.47
C CYS A 71 8.43 12.54 -5.74
N GLY A 72 9.07 12.25 -6.88
CA GLY A 72 8.35 11.92 -8.11
C GLY A 72 7.45 10.70 -7.91
N ALA A 73 6.19 10.74 -8.35
CA ALA A 73 5.20 9.71 -8.03
C ALA A 73 5.61 8.29 -8.47
N ALA A 74 6.12 8.15 -9.70
CA ALA A 74 6.61 6.88 -10.21
C ALA A 74 7.86 6.39 -9.47
N GLN A 75 8.77 7.31 -9.14
CA GLN A 75 9.98 7.00 -8.37
C GLN A 75 9.63 6.56 -6.94
N PHE A 76 8.63 7.19 -6.33
CA PHE A 76 8.10 6.80 -5.03
C PHE A 76 7.49 5.41 -5.04
N ALA A 77 6.62 5.11 -6.01
CA ALA A 77 6.07 3.77 -6.17
C ALA A 77 7.21 2.73 -6.34
N ALA A 78 8.18 3.01 -7.20
CA ALA A 78 9.31 2.12 -7.44
C ALA A 78 10.23 1.96 -6.20
N ALA A 79 10.43 3.00 -5.41
CA ALA A 79 11.18 2.92 -4.16
C ALA A 79 10.43 2.10 -3.11
N LEU A 80 9.13 2.33 -2.97
CA LEU A 80 8.26 1.58 -2.05
C LEU A 80 8.23 0.08 -2.38
N THR A 81 8.14 -0.28 -3.66
CA THR A 81 8.26 -1.67 -4.10
C THR A 81 9.59 -2.29 -3.67
N ARG A 82 10.72 -1.61 -3.91
CA ARG A 82 12.05 -2.11 -3.52
C ARG A 82 12.19 -2.31 -2.01
N VAL A 83 11.64 -1.39 -1.20
CA VAL A 83 11.68 -1.54 0.27
C VAL A 83 10.83 -2.73 0.71
N ARG A 84 9.65 -2.91 0.11
CA ARG A 84 8.81 -4.08 0.39
C ARG A 84 9.49 -5.38 0.00
N GLU A 85 10.17 -5.42 -1.15
CA GLU A 85 10.98 -6.58 -1.56
C GLU A 85 12.10 -6.88 -0.55
N ALA A 86 12.83 -5.85 -0.11
CA ALA A 86 13.89 -5.98 0.89
C ALA A 86 13.38 -6.48 2.25
N LEU A 87 12.12 -6.14 2.60
CA LEU A 87 11.44 -6.63 3.80
C LEU A 87 10.76 -8.01 3.61
N GLY A 88 10.80 -8.59 2.41
CA GLY A 88 10.10 -9.84 2.10
C GLY A 88 8.57 -9.71 2.01
N LEU A 89 8.06 -8.51 1.76
CA LEU A 89 6.63 -8.14 1.74
C LEU A 89 6.04 -8.04 0.32
N SER A 90 6.73 -8.59 -0.67
CA SER A 90 6.31 -8.62 -2.07
C SER A 90 5.07 -9.50 -2.29
N THR A 91 4.86 -10.54 -1.49
CA THR A 91 3.72 -11.47 -1.61
C THR A 91 2.49 -11.07 -0.81
N LEU A 92 2.53 -9.96 -0.05
CA LEU A 92 1.33 -9.44 0.64
C LEU A 92 0.30 -8.86 -0.34
N GLU A 93 0.66 -8.66 -1.60
CA GLU A 93 -0.28 -8.36 -2.68
C GLU A 93 -0.84 -9.64 -3.29
N THR A 94 -1.84 -10.20 -2.63
CA THR A 94 -2.97 -10.82 -3.33
C THR A 94 -4.14 -10.79 -2.36
N LEU A 95 -4.95 -9.73 -2.43
CA LEU A 95 -6.31 -9.83 -1.94
C LEU A 95 -6.95 -11.00 -2.70
N PRO A 96 -7.46 -12.05 -2.02
CA PRO A 96 -8.25 -13.05 -2.70
C PRO A 96 -9.38 -12.35 -3.45
N PRO A 97 -9.76 -12.80 -4.66
CA PRO A 97 -10.94 -12.27 -5.34
C PRO A 97 -12.11 -12.27 -4.36
N SER A 98 -12.88 -11.18 -4.35
CA SER A 98 -14.05 -11.04 -3.46
C SER A 98 -14.83 -12.35 -3.45
N PRO A 99 -15.18 -12.91 -2.27
CA PRO A 99 -15.92 -14.15 -2.21
C PRO A 99 -17.19 -14.00 -3.04
N PRO A 100 -17.60 -15.01 -3.83
CA PRO A 100 -18.78 -14.91 -4.67
C PRO A 100 -19.99 -14.56 -3.79
N ARG A 101 -20.42 -13.31 -3.89
CA ARG A 101 -21.63 -12.83 -3.22
C ARG A 101 -22.82 -13.42 -3.97
N ARG A 102 -23.79 -13.98 -3.24
CA ARG A 102 -25.07 -14.30 -3.86
C ARG A 102 -25.67 -13.02 -4.42
N LEU A 103 -25.97 -13.02 -5.71
CA LEU A 103 -26.69 -11.94 -6.36
C LEU A 103 -28.00 -11.70 -5.59
N THR A 104 -28.33 -10.44 -5.39
CA THR A 104 -29.63 -10.03 -4.84
C THR A 104 -30.74 -10.42 -5.82
N ALA A 105 -31.97 -10.50 -5.31
CA ALA A 105 -33.14 -10.77 -6.16
C ALA A 105 -33.26 -9.77 -7.32
N ASP A 106 -32.81 -8.53 -7.12
CA ASP A 106 -32.85 -7.47 -8.13
C ASP A 106 -31.80 -7.67 -9.24
N GLU A 107 -30.57 -8.05 -8.88
CA GLU A 107 -29.52 -8.38 -9.86
C GLU A 107 -29.85 -9.65 -10.64
N VAL A 108 -30.48 -10.64 -10.00
CA VAL A 108 -31.00 -11.83 -10.68
C VAL A 108 -32.12 -11.46 -11.66
N ARG A 109 -32.98 -10.50 -11.30
CA ARG A 109 -34.01 -9.97 -12.20
C ARG A 109 -33.37 -9.26 -13.40
N LEU A 110 -32.38 -8.40 -13.16
CA LEU A 110 -31.68 -7.66 -14.22
C LEU A 110 -30.98 -8.58 -15.23
N LEU A 111 -30.40 -9.70 -14.77
CA LEU A 111 -29.80 -10.71 -15.64
C LEU A 111 -30.82 -11.51 -16.46
N ARG A 112 -32.06 -11.60 -15.98
CA ARG A 112 -33.17 -12.28 -16.66
C ARG A 112 -33.92 -11.35 -17.61
N GLU A 113 -33.73 -10.04 -17.48
CA GLU A 113 -34.29 -9.05 -18.39
C GLU A 113 -33.46 -9.04 -19.69
N VAL A 114 -34.03 -9.64 -20.74
CA VAL A 114 -33.50 -9.57 -22.10
C VAL A 114 -33.87 -8.20 -22.69
N PRO A 115 -32.92 -7.40 -23.19
CA PRO A 115 -33.23 -6.15 -23.89
C PRO A 115 -34.19 -6.40 -25.07
N PRO A 116 -35.22 -5.57 -25.29
CA PRO A 116 -36.33 -5.84 -26.22
C PRO A 116 -35.98 -5.73 -27.72
N HIS A 117 -34.74 -5.99 -28.13
CA HIS A 117 -34.30 -5.82 -29.53
C HIS A 117 -33.72 -7.10 -30.14
N HIS A 118 -34.34 -8.25 -29.88
CA HIS A 118 -34.03 -9.46 -30.63
C HIS A 118 -35.29 -10.19 -31.12
N VAL A 119 -36.04 -9.53 -32.00
CA VAL A 119 -36.89 -10.18 -33.01
C VAL A 119 -37.16 -9.20 -34.15
N GLY A 120 -36.62 -9.50 -35.34
CA GLY A 120 -36.89 -8.81 -36.60
C GLY A 120 -35.64 -8.29 -37.29
#